data_AF-A0A9P7NVI8-F1
#
_entry.id   AF-A0A9P7NVI8-F1
#
_cell.length_a   1.000
_cell.length_b   1.000
_cell.length_c   1.000
_cell.angle_alpha   90.00
_cell.angle_beta   90.00
_cell.angle_gamma   90.00
#
_symmetry.space_group_name_H-M   'P 1'
#
loop_
_entity.id
_entity.type
_entity.pdbx_description
1 polymer ?
#
loop_
_entity_poly.entity_id
_entity_poly.type
_entity_poly.pdbx_seq_one_letter_code
_entity_poly.pdbx_strand_id
1 'polypeptide(L)'
;MSSQTSSVALSNQNQWTAWIKFITSRAKSLKVWPKVKPGSHLQLLEEPTEPEVPSLSGHEAYAGIDEPTDMRHLTANGLRTYKREMTRYKTLLETFKIKQHR
;
A
#
# COMPACT_ATOMS: atom_id res chain seq x y z
N MET A 1 -11.89 -12.86 31.29
CA MET A 1 -10.83 -13.78 30.83
C MET A 1 -9.62 -12.94 30.43
N SER A 2 -8.62 -12.85 31.31
CA SER A 2 -7.44 -12.03 31.08
C SER A 2 -6.50 -12.74 30.10
N SER A 3 -6.32 -12.17 28.91
CA SER A 3 -5.35 -12.69 27.94
C SER A 3 -3.95 -12.33 28.41
N GLN A 4 -3.26 -13.26 29.06
CA GLN A 4 -1.85 -13.12 29.42
C GLN A 4 -1.01 -13.21 28.14
N THR A 5 -0.54 -12.07 27.65
CA THR A 5 0.49 -12.01 26.61
C THR A 5 1.83 -12.39 27.23
N SER A 6 2.15 -13.68 27.19
CA SER A 6 3.49 -14.17 27.53
C SER A 6 4.50 -13.67 26.48
N SER A 7 5.33 -12.70 26.85
CA SER A 7 6.44 -12.24 26.04
C SER A 7 7.69 -13.02 26.46
N VAL A 8 8.29 -13.79 25.54
CA VAL A 8 9.60 -14.43 25.75
C VAL A 8 10.66 -13.45 25.28
N ALA A 9 11.30 -12.76 26.22
CA ALA A 9 12.42 -11.87 25.91
C ALA A 9 13.67 -12.69 25.54
N LEU A 10 14.33 -12.33 24.43
CA LEU A 10 15.63 -12.90 24.07
C LEU A 10 16.70 -12.33 25.02
N SER A 11 16.87 -12.98 26.16
CA SER A 11 17.83 -12.53 27.19
C SER A 11 19.25 -13.05 26.96
N ASN A 12 19.41 -14.16 26.22
CA ASN A 12 20.71 -14.69 25.82
C ASN A 12 20.65 -15.52 24.53
N GLN A 13 21.81 -15.70 23.89
CA GLN A 13 21.95 -16.44 22.63
C GLN A 13 21.59 -17.92 22.74
N ASN A 14 21.62 -18.52 23.94
CA ASN A 14 21.30 -19.94 24.17
C ASN A 14 19.78 -20.20 24.28
N GLN A 15 18.96 -19.16 24.42
CA GLN A 15 17.51 -19.26 24.56
C GLN A 15 16.74 -19.11 23.23
N TRP A 16 17.45 -19.00 22.10
CA TRP A 16 16.83 -18.84 20.78
C TRP A 16 15.83 -19.95 20.44
N THR A 17 16.05 -21.17 20.95
CA THR A 17 15.15 -22.32 20.72
C THR A 17 13.80 -22.15 21.39
N ALA A 18 13.73 -21.58 22.59
CA ALA A 18 12.48 -21.28 23.28
C ALA A 18 11.70 -20.18 22.54
N TRP A 19 12.42 -19.18 22.02
CA TRP A 19 11.85 -18.10 21.23
C TRP A 19 11.29 -18.58 19.88
N ILE A 20 12.02 -19.44 19.15
CA ILE A 20 11.53 -20.06 17.91
C ILE A 20 10.32 -20.96 18.18
N LYS A 21 10.31 -21.74 19.26
CA LYS A 21 9.14 -22.55 19.66
C LYS A 21 7.93 -21.67 19.93
N PHE A 22 8.12 -20.54 20.63
CA PHE A 22 7.05 -19.58 20.90
C PHE A 22 6.49 -18.97 19.61
N ILE A 23 7.35 -18.46 18.72
CA ILE A 23 6.93 -17.90 17.43
C ILE A 23 6.20 -18.94 16.58
N THR A 24 6.73 -20.16 16.51
CA THR A 24 6.11 -21.26 15.77
C THR A 24 4.72 -21.57 16.31
N SER A 25 4.57 -21.65 17.64
CA SER A 25 3.29 -21.91 18.30
C SER A 25 2.28 -20.78 18.03
N ARG A 26 2.71 -19.52 18.21
CA ARG A 26 1.89 -18.32 17.96
C ARG A 26 1.44 -18.24 16.50
N ALA A 27 2.36 -18.46 15.56
CA ALA A 27 2.08 -18.42 14.13
C ALA A 27 1.16 -19.57 13.69
N LYS A 28 1.26 -20.75 14.29
CA LYS A 28 0.33 -21.87 14.06
C LYS A 28 -1.07 -21.53 14.58
N SER A 29 -1.17 -20.98 15.78
CA SER A 29 -2.46 -20.54 16.38
C SER A 29 -3.15 -19.48 15.51
N LEU A 30 -2.38 -18.56 14.94
CA LEU A 30 -2.87 -17.52 14.02
C LEU A 30 -3.04 -18.01 12.56
N LYS A 31 -2.77 -19.29 12.27
CA LYS A 31 -2.82 -19.88 10.92
C LYS A 31 -1.93 -19.18 9.88
N VAL A 32 -0.88 -18.48 10.33
CA VAL A 32 0.11 -17.78 9.47
C VAL A 32 1.43 -18.53 9.36
N TRP A 33 1.64 -19.62 10.09
CA TRP A 33 2.87 -20.43 10.01
C TRP A 33 3.25 -20.86 8.58
N PRO A 34 2.32 -21.28 7.70
CA PRO A 34 2.67 -21.61 6.31
C PRO A 34 3.29 -20.45 5.54
N LYS A 35 2.97 -19.21 5.95
CA LYS A 35 3.52 -17.97 5.39
C LYS A 35 4.94 -17.74 5.93
N VAL A 36 5.11 -17.73 7.24
CA VAL A 36 6.38 -17.30 7.87
C VAL A 36 7.41 -18.41 8.08
N LYS A 37 7.12 -19.67 7.72
CA LYS A 37 8.07 -20.77 7.90
C LYS A 37 9.33 -20.54 7.03
N PRO A 38 10.54 -20.80 7.56
CA PRO A 38 11.77 -20.69 6.77
C PRO A 38 11.72 -21.57 5.51
N GLY A 39 12.13 -21.03 4.37
CA GLY A 39 12.08 -21.73 3.08
C GLY A 39 10.68 -21.83 2.48
N SER A 40 9.67 -21.14 3.01
CA SER A 40 8.42 -20.94 2.27
C SER A 40 8.71 -20.12 1.01
N HIS A 41 8.28 -20.62 -0.15
CA HIS A 41 8.08 -19.77 -1.32
C HIS A 41 6.79 -18.99 -1.12
N LEU A 42 6.83 -18.02 -0.21
CA LEU A 42 5.83 -16.97 -0.26
C LEU A 42 6.15 -16.10 -1.48
N GLN A 43 5.16 -15.94 -2.36
CA GLN A 43 5.08 -14.70 -3.12
C GLN A 43 4.97 -13.59 -2.09
N LEU A 44 6.03 -12.78 -1.97
CA LEU A 44 5.94 -11.50 -1.30
C LEU A 44 4.75 -10.77 -1.93
N LEU A 45 3.90 -10.17 -1.08
CA LEU A 45 2.86 -9.30 -1.60
C LEU A 45 3.56 -8.25 -2.44
N GLU A 46 3.09 -8.09 -3.67
CA GLU A 46 3.59 -7.03 -4.55
C GLU A 46 3.41 -5.70 -3.81
N GLU A 47 4.49 -4.91 -3.81
CA GLU A 47 4.45 -3.60 -3.19
C GLU A 47 3.30 -2.80 -3.84
N PRO A 48 2.42 -2.15 -3.06
CA PRO A 48 1.41 -1.30 -3.64
C PRO A 48 2.09 -0.30 -4.58
N THR A 49 1.57 -0.14 -5.79
CA THR A 49 2.07 0.87 -6.73
C THR A 49 1.50 2.23 -6.36
N GLU A 50 2.34 3.26 -6.32
CA GLU A 50 1.89 4.63 -6.14
C GLU A 50 0.96 5.04 -7.29
N PRO A 51 -0.21 5.64 -7.02
CA PRO A 51 -1.10 6.09 -8.09
C PRO A 51 -0.43 7.20 -8.91
N GLU A 52 -0.63 7.18 -10.23
CA GLU A 52 -0.12 8.22 -11.11
C GLU A 52 -0.96 9.51 -11.04
N VAL A 53 -0.28 10.66 -11.04
CA VAL A 53 -0.93 11.96 -11.11
C VAL A 53 -1.53 12.13 -12.51
N PRO A 54 -2.82 12.49 -12.63
CA PRO A 54 -3.43 12.75 -13.93
C PRO A 54 -2.69 13.86 -14.69
N SER A 55 -2.38 13.61 -15.95
CA SER A 55 -1.80 14.60 -16.84
C SER A 55 -2.89 15.53 -17.39
N LEU A 56 -2.50 16.76 -17.74
CA LEU A 56 -3.34 17.66 -18.52
C LEU A 56 -3.41 17.21 -20.00
N SER A 57 -2.38 16.51 -20.48
CA SER A 57 -2.31 15.97 -21.84
C SER A 57 -3.45 14.99 -22.12
N GLY A 58 -4.12 15.12 -23.26
CA GLY A 58 -5.27 14.28 -23.64
C GLY A 58 -6.62 14.80 -23.14
N HIS A 59 -6.66 15.98 -22.53
CA HIS A 59 -7.89 16.69 -22.21
C HIS A 59 -8.21 17.76 -23.26
N GLU A 60 -9.49 18.09 -23.37
CA GLU A 60 -9.99 19.05 -24.35
C GLU A 60 -9.43 20.46 -24.07
N ALA A 61 -8.62 20.96 -25.00
CA ALA A 61 -7.99 22.27 -24.94
C ALA A 61 -8.68 23.30 -25.85
N TYR A 62 -8.46 24.58 -25.58
CA TYR A 62 -8.88 25.65 -26.48
C TYR A 62 -8.17 25.56 -27.83
N ALA A 63 -8.84 26.04 -28.89
CA ALA A 63 -8.27 26.08 -30.23
C ALA A 63 -6.94 26.86 -30.25
N GLY A 64 -5.94 26.31 -30.95
CA GLY A 64 -4.59 26.89 -31.01
C GLY A 64 -3.66 26.45 -29.89
N ILE A 65 -4.09 25.52 -29.02
CA ILE A 65 -3.23 24.89 -28.01
C ILE A 65 -3.04 23.43 -28.39
N ASP A 66 -1.83 23.10 -28.83
CA ASP A 66 -1.47 21.74 -29.24
C ASP A 66 -1.33 20.80 -28.02
N GLU A 67 -0.69 21.27 -26.95
CA GLU A 67 -0.56 20.50 -25.70
C GLU A 67 -0.85 21.36 -24.46
N PRO A 68 -1.89 21.03 -23.68
CA PRO A 68 -2.23 21.81 -22.49
C PRO A 68 -1.24 21.54 -21.35
N THR A 69 -0.45 22.56 -21.00
CA THR A 69 0.45 22.57 -19.83
C THR A 69 -0.12 23.28 -18.61
N ASP A 70 -1.21 24.04 -18.78
CA ASP A 70 -1.93 24.75 -17.71
C ASP A 70 -3.43 24.42 -17.76
N MET A 71 -4.09 24.37 -16.61
CA MET A 71 -5.55 24.22 -16.52
C MET A 71 -6.31 25.30 -17.30
N ARG A 72 -5.74 26.49 -17.47
CA ARG A 72 -6.31 27.58 -18.29
C ARG A 72 -6.36 27.26 -19.78
N HIS A 73 -5.54 26.31 -20.22
CA HIS A 73 -5.55 25.83 -21.61
C HIS A 73 -6.75 24.93 -21.90
N LEU A 74 -7.39 24.38 -20.86
CA LEU A 74 -8.50 23.46 -21.02
C LEU A 74 -9.82 24.20 -21.24
N THR A 75 -10.67 23.63 -22.09
CA THR A 75 -12.06 24.08 -22.20
C THR A 75 -12.81 23.78 -20.89
N ALA A 76 -14.01 24.34 -20.73
CA ALA A 76 -14.86 24.03 -19.58
C ALA A 76 -15.11 22.52 -19.43
N ASN A 77 -15.17 21.79 -20.54
CA ASN A 77 -15.35 20.35 -20.54
C ASN A 77 -14.05 19.61 -20.18
N GLY A 78 -12.91 19.97 -20.79
CA GLY A 78 -11.60 19.42 -20.43
C GLY A 78 -11.28 19.60 -18.95
N LEU A 79 -11.54 20.80 -18.40
CA LEU A 79 -11.34 21.10 -16.98
C LEU A 79 -12.22 20.25 -16.06
N ARG A 80 -13.46 19.98 -16.46
CA ARG A 80 -14.38 19.13 -15.69
C ARG A 80 -13.92 17.67 -15.66
N THR A 81 -13.43 17.15 -16.77
CA THR A 81 -12.86 15.80 -16.84
C THR A 81 -11.60 15.70 -15.99
N TYR A 82 -10.68 16.65 -16.13
CA TYR A 82 -9.47 16.73 -15.30
C TYR A 82 -9.77 16.72 -13.79
N LYS A 83 -10.72 17.54 -13.36
CA LYS A 83 -11.11 17.62 -11.93
C LYS A 83 -11.67 16.30 -11.41
N ARG A 84 -12.37 15.53 -12.25
CA ARG A 84 -12.89 14.20 -11.89
C ARG A 84 -11.74 13.21 -11.68
N GLU A 85 -10.79 13.20 -12.61
CA GLU A 85 -9.60 12.35 -12.51
C GLU A 85 -8.75 12.72 -11.29
N MET A 86 -8.57 14.01 -11.03
CA MET A 86 -7.86 14.51 -9.86
C MET A 86 -8.55 14.10 -8.55
N THR A 87 -9.88 14.07 -8.53
CA THR A 87 -10.65 13.57 -7.37
C THR A 87 -10.42 12.07 -7.17
N ARG A 88 -10.47 11.29 -8.24
CA ARG A 88 -10.16 9.85 -8.20
C ARG A 88 -8.74 9.58 -7.72
N TYR A 89 -7.76 10.33 -8.24
CA TYR A 89 -6.36 10.26 -7.81
C TYR A 89 -6.21 10.47 -6.30
N LYS A 90 -6.86 11.49 -5.73
CA LYS A 90 -6.84 11.73 -4.28
C LYS A 90 -7.38 10.54 -3.49
N THR A 91 -8.48 9.94 -3.92
CA THR A 91 -9.04 8.75 -3.25
C THR A 91 -8.08 7.55 -3.32
N LEU A 92 -7.44 7.34 -4.47
CA LEU A 92 -6.43 6.29 -4.64
C LEU A 92 -5.21 6.52 -3.76
N LEU A 93 -4.75 7.78 -3.67
CA LEU A 93 -3.60 8.17 -2.84
C LEU A 93 -3.88 7.94 -1.35
N GLU A 94 -5.07 8.29 -0.86
CA GLU A 94 -5.45 7.99 0.53
C GLU A 94 -5.50 6.49 0.80
N THR A 95 -6.00 5.70 -0.16
CA THR A 95 -6.01 4.23 -0.05
C THR A 95 -4.59 3.66 -0.04
N PHE A 96 -3.71 4.21 -0.87
CA PHE A 96 -2.30 3.83 -0.95
C PHE A 96 -1.57 4.09 0.37
N LYS A 97 -1.74 5.28 0.97
CA LYS A 97 -1.19 5.61 2.29
C LYS A 97 -1.65 4.63 3.38
N ILE A 98 -2.95 4.28 3.40
CA ILE A 98 -3.48 3.30 4.37
C ILE A 98 -2.82 1.92 4.19
N LYS A 99 -2.58 1.49 2.94
CA LYS A 99 -1.94 0.20 2.66
C LYS A 99 -0.46 0.19 3.02
N GLN A 100 0.26 1.30 2.87
CA GLN A 100 1.67 1.41 3.27
C GLN A 100 1.88 1.44 4.79
N HIS A 101 0.88 1.90 5.55
CA HIS A 101 0.92 1.95 7.02
C HIS A 101 0.33 0.71 7.73
N ARG A 102 0.03 -0.37 7.00
CA ARG A 102 -0.48 -1.65 7.53
C ARG A 102 0.60 -2.72 7.50
#